data_AF-A0A1A8BBK5-F1
#
_entry.id   AF-A0A1A8BBK5-F1
#
_cell.length_a   1.000
_cell.length_b   1.000
_cell.length_c   1.000
_cell.angle_alpha   90.00
_cell.angle_beta   90.00
_cell.angle_gamma   90.00
#
_symmetry.space_group_name_H-M   'P 1'
#
loop_
_entity.id
_entity.type
_entity.pdbx_description
1 polymer ?
#
loop_
_entity_poly.entity_id
_entity_poly.type
_entity_poly.pdbx_seq_one_letter_code
_entity_poly.pdbx_strand_id
1 'polypeptide(L)'
;LRDISKVFQGLLRAHPECQDTKEHFTRLWIHECYRVFSDRLVNQEDMNTFTGLVEDTLRSLFTLSLKHIWPNKQSPIFGDFLRGSYEEIQDMDDLKMFLKDKLKEYNKTSGSAPMNLVFFQDAIKHITRVLRVIS
;
A
#
# COMPACT_ATOMS: atom_id res chain seq x y z
N LEU A 1 14.23 -1.84 17.03
CA LEU A 1 13.21 -0.86 17.47
C LEU A 1 12.76 0.09 16.35
N ARG A 2 13.67 0.69 15.56
CA ARG A 2 13.33 1.66 14.49
C ARG A 2 12.25 1.18 13.51
N ASP A 3 12.36 -0.04 12.99
CA ASP A 3 11.41 -0.53 11.98
C ASP A 3 10.01 -0.74 12.56
N ILE A 4 9.93 -1.24 13.80
CA ILE A 4 8.67 -1.36 14.53
C ILE A 4 8.04 0.03 14.71
N SER A 5 8.82 1.04 15.12
CA SER A 5 8.34 2.42 15.23
C SER A 5 7.79 2.96 13.90
N LYS A 6 8.41 2.62 12.76
CA LYS A 6 7.89 3.01 11.44
C LYS A 6 6.55 2.36 11.11
N VAL A 7 6.33 1.11 11.50
CA VAL A 7 5.02 0.46 11.35
C VAL A 7 3.97 1.23 12.14
N PHE A 8 4.23 1.53 13.42
CA PHE A 8 3.31 2.32 14.25
C PHE A 8 3.08 3.73 13.71
N GLN A 9 4.12 4.41 13.20
CA GLN A 9 3.97 5.71 12.55
C GLN A 9 3.03 5.63 11.34
N GLY A 10 3.14 4.58 10.53
CA GLY A 10 2.22 4.33 9.43
C GLY A 10 0.78 4.08 9.89
N LEU A 11 0.61 3.24 10.92
CA LEU A 11 -0.71 2.99 11.52
C LEU A 11 -1.38 4.30 12.01
N LEU A 12 -0.59 5.20 12.61
CA LEU A 12 -1.07 6.47 13.14
C LEU A 12 -1.39 7.52 12.07
N ARG A 13 -1.07 7.27 10.79
CA ARG A 13 -1.50 8.13 9.67
C ARG A 13 -2.96 7.93 9.32
N ALA A 14 -3.50 6.74 9.56
CA ALA A 14 -4.87 6.43 9.20
C ALA A 14 -5.86 7.24 10.05
N HIS A 15 -6.92 7.73 9.40
CA HIS A 15 -7.95 8.45 10.12
C HIS A 15 -8.73 7.48 11.02
N PRO A 16 -8.96 7.79 12.31
CA PRO A 16 -9.61 6.86 13.25
C PRO A 16 -11.00 6.40 12.77
N GLU A 17 -11.74 7.26 12.08
CA GLU A 17 -13.07 6.94 11.56
C GLU A 17 -13.05 5.94 10.38
N CYS A 18 -11.91 5.78 9.71
CA CYS A 18 -11.74 4.83 8.60
C CYS A 18 -11.34 3.43 9.08
N GLN A 19 -11.03 3.25 10.37
CA GLN A 19 -10.50 2.01 10.96
C GLN A 19 -11.40 1.52 12.09
N ASP A 20 -12.68 1.39 11.79
CA ASP A 20 -13.76 1.07 12.72
C ASP A 20 -13.90 -0.43 13.04
N THR A 21 -13.35 -1.30 12.21
CA THR A 21 -13.41 -2.75 12.39
C THR A 21 -12.04 -3.36 12.64
N LYS A 22 -12.02 -4.49 13.37
CA LYS A 22 -10.82 -5.33 13.53
C LYS A 22 -10.22 -5.71 12.18
N GLU A 23 -11.07 -5.94 11.17
CA GLU A 23 -10.63 -6.29 9.83
C GLU A 23 -9.89 -5.14 9.15
N HIS A 24 -10.49 -3.95 9.07
CA HIS A 24 -9.86 -2.76 8.48
C HIS A 24 -8.50 -2.47 9.13
N PHE A 25 -8.45 -2.48 10.46
CA PHE A 25 -7.20 -2.27 11.20
C PHE A 25 -6.14 -3.35 10.89
N THR A 26 -6.57 -4.60 10.75
CA THR A 26 -5.66 -5.71 10.38
C THR A 26 -5.11 -5.52 8.96
N ARG A 27 -5.94 -5.08 8.01
CA ARG A 27 -5.52 -4.78 6.63
C ARG A 27 -4.47 -3.67 6.59
N LEU A 28 -4.69 -2.60 7.36
CA LEU A 28 -3.76 -1.49 7.51
C LEU A 28 -2.43 -1.97 8.14
N TRP A 29 -2.49 -2.77 9.20
CA TRP A 29 -1.29 -3.33 9.83
C TRP A 29 -0.47 -4.20 8.88
N ILE A 30 -1.12 -5.05 8.08
CA ILE A 30 -0.45 -5.84 7.05
C ILE A 30 0.20 -4.91 6.03
N HIS A 31 -0.54 -3.92 5.51
CA HIS A 31 0.00 -2.94 4.57
C HIS A 31 1.29 -2.30 5.10
N GLU A 32 1.28 -1.79 6.32
CA GLU A 32 2.45 -1.14 6.92
C GLU A 32 3.62 -2.11 7.14
N CYS A 33 3.35 -3.36 7.51
CA CYS A 33 4.38 -4.39 7.59
C CYS A 33 5.03 -4.63 6.21
N TYR A 34 4.25 -4.72 5.13
CA TYR A 34 4.79 -4.88 3.78
C TYR A 34 5.62 -3.67 3.35
N ARG A 35 5.14 -2.44 3.64
CA ARG A 35 5.86 -1.20 3.28
C ARG A 35 7.15 -0.99 4.06
N VAL A 36 7.23 -1.48 5.30
CA VAL A 36 8.43 -1.35 6.12
C VAL A 36 9.42 -2.46 5.87
N PHE A 37 8.97 -3.71 5.71
CA PHE A 37 9.85 -4.88 5.61
C PHE A 37 9.99 -5.38 4.17
N SER A 38 8.88 -5.81 3.55
CA SER A 38 8.88 -6.44 2.22
C SER A 38 9.47 -5.55 1.14
N ASP A 39 9.21 -4.24 1.18
CA ASP A 39 9.74 -3.30 0.18
C ASP A 39 11.28 -3.29 0.10
N ARG A 40 12.01 -3.72 1.14
CA ARG A 40 13.48 -3.80 1.14
C ARG A 40 14.03 -5.13 0.62
N LEU A 41 13.17 -6.12 0.41
CA LEU A 41 13.56 -7.45 -0.05
C LEU A 41 13.71 -7.46 -1.58
N VAL A 42 14.63 -8.29 -2.07
CA VAL A 42 14.97 -8.36 -3.50
C VAL A 42 14.74 -9.76 -4.06
N ASN A 43 15.07 -10.80 -3.31
CA ASN A 43 14.91 -12.18 -3.75
C ASN A 43 13.48 -12.68 -3.44
N GLN A 44 13.03 -13.68 -4.22
CA GLN A 44 11.70 -14.26 -4.02
C GLN A 44 11.62 -15.14 -2.76
N GLU A 45 12.74 -15.70 -2.33
CA GLU A 45 12.83 -16.57 -1.16
C GLU A 45 12.54 -15.82 0.15
N ASP A 46 13.16 -14.65 0.34
CA ASP A 46 12.92 -13.77 1.49
C ASP A 46 11.49 -13.23 1.45
N MET A 47 10.98 -12.89 0.26
CA MET A 47 9.58 -12.45 0.09
C MET A 47 8.59 -13.53 0.52
N ASN A 48 8.85 -14.79 0.15
CA ASN A 48 8.03 -15.93 0.55
C ASN A 48 8.13 -16.18 2.05
N THR A 49 9.34 -16.12 2.61
CA THR A 49 9.59 -16.27 4.06
C THR A 49 8.86 -15.20 4.85
N PHE A 50 8.97 -13.94 4.44
CA PHE A 50 8.26 -12.82 5.04
C PHE A 50 6.74 -13.02 4.98
N THR A 51 6.21 -13.43 3.84
CA THR A 51 4.77 -13.70 3.69
C THR A 51 4.32 -14.81 4.64
N GLY A 52 5.10 -15.90 4.78
CA GLY A 52 4.82 -16.97 5.74
C GLY A 52 4.80 -16.49 7.19
N LEU A 53 5.76 -15.65 7.60
CA LEU A 53 5.79 -15.06 8.94
C LEU A 53 4.54 -14.20 9.24
N VAL A 54 4.07 -13.43 8.26
CA VAL A 54 2.84 -12.66 8.38
C VAL A 54 1.62 -13.59 8.50
N GLU A 55 1.55 -14.66 7.69
CA GLU A 55 0.47 -15.66 7.78
C GLU A 55 0.39 -16.32 9.15
N ASP A 56 1.53 -16.76 9.70
CA ASP A 56 1.60 -17.42 10.99
C ASP A 56 1.21 -16.46 12.13
N THR A 57 1.62 -15.20 12.04
CA THR A 57 1.23 -14.15 13.00
C THR A 57 -0.27 -13.88 12.96
N LEU A 58 -0.87 -13.80 11.76
CA LEU A 58 -2.31 -13.61 11.60
C LEU A 58 -3.11 -14.79 12.13
N ARG A 59 -2.64 -16.01 11.89
CA ARG A 59 -3.31 -17.21 12.38
C ARG A 59 -3.26 -17.30 13.91
N SER A 60 -2.10 -17.04 14.51
CA SER A 60 -1.87 -17.19 15.95
C SER A 60 -2.50 -16.07 16.79
N LEU A 61 -2.35 -14.80 16.37
CA LEU A 61 -2.78 -13.65 17.17
C LEU A 61 -4.15 -13.12 16.77
N PHE A 62 -4.46 -13.14 15.48
CA PHE A 62 -5.68 -12.53 14.96
C PHE A 62 -6.78 -13.53 14.66
N THR A 63 -6.48 -14.84 14.65
CA THR A 63 -7.37 -15.93 14.20
C THR A 63 -7.89 -15.69 12.78
N LEU A 64 -7.08 -15.05 11.94
CA LEU A 64 -7.41 -14.69 10.56
C LEU A 64 -6.49 -15.40 9.58
N SER A 65 -6.98 -15.62 8.35
CA SER A 65 -6.17 -16.10 7.23
C SER A 65 -5.83 -14.95 6.31
N LEU A 66 -4.61 -14.90 5.79
CA LEU A 66 -4.26 -13.95 4.72
C LEU A 66 -5.25 -14.02 3.58
N LYS A 67 -5.74 -15.20 3.18
CA LYS A 67 -6.70 -15.34 2.07
C LYS A 67 -8.01 -14.55 2.28
N HIS A 68 -8.41 -14.34 3.53
CA HIS A 68 -9.61 -13.57 3.86
C HIS A 68 -9.39 -12.07 3.71
N ILE A 69 -8.24 -11.59 4.20
CA ILE A 69 -7.79 -10.19 4.04
C ILE A 69 -7.37 -9.92 2.60
N TRP A 70 -6.90 -10.94 1.91
CA TRP A 70 -6.14 -10.83 0.69
C TRP A 70 -6.67 -11.81 -0.38
N PRO A 71 -7.88 -11.56 -0.93
CA PRO A 71 -8.30 -12.27 -2.12
C PRO A 71 -7.35 -11.93 -3.28
N ASN A 72 -6.82 -12.96 -3.97
CA ASN A 72 -6.02 -12.85 -5.20
C ASN A 72 -4.56 -12.34 -5.11
N LYS A 73 -3.89 -12.36 -3.96
CA LYS A 73 -2.45 -11.98 -3.88
C LYS A 73 -2.10 -10.54 -4.40
N GLN A 74 -3.06 -9.62 -4.49
CA GLN A 74 -2.88 -8.13 -4.43
C GLN A 74 -2.97 -7.43 -3.04
N SER A 75 -1.85 -6.93 -2.49
CA SER A 75 -1.81 -6.40 -1.10
C SER A 75 -2.73 -5.19 -0.99
N PRO A 76 -3.45 -4.98 0.13
CA PRO A 76 -4.17 -3.73 0.37
C PRO A 76 -3.25 -2.53 0.10
N ILE A 77 -3.73 -1.53 -0.62
CA ILE A 77 -2.97 -0.30 -0.87
C ILE A 77 -3.61 0.79 -0.05
N PHE A 78 -2.82 1.46 0.78
CA PHE A 78 -3.25 2.63 1.54
C PHE A 78 -2.55 3.88 1.00
N GLY A 79 -3.25 5.01 1.07
CA GLY A 79 -2.74 6.30 0.61
C GLY A 79 -3.71 7.43 0.89
N ASP A 80 -3.19 8.65 0.97
CA ASP A 80 -3.93 9.89 1.20
C ASP A 80 -4.18 10.70 -0.08
N PHE A 81 -3.50 10.36 -1.17
CA PHE A 81 -3.48 11.13 -2.41
C PHE A 81 -4.78 11.09 -3.23
N LEU A 82 -5.70 10.17 -2.96
CA LEU A 82 -7.00 10.13 -3.65
C LEU A 82 -8.08 10.99 -2.96
N ARG A 83 -8.19 10.89 -1.63
CA ARG A 83 -9.29 11.51 -0.86
C ARG A 83 -8.85 12.51 0.20
N GLY A 84 -7.53 12.72 0.38
CA GLY A 84 -6.97 13.60 1.41
C GLY A 84 -6.86 12.96 2.80
N SER A 85 -7.39 11.75 2.98
CA SER A 85 -7.29 10.92 4.18
C SER A 85 -6.50 9.65 3.88
N TYR A 86 -5.59 9.24 4.77
CA TYR A 86 -4.84 7.99 4.61
C TYR A 86 -5.78 6.79 4.83
N GLU A 87 -6.23 6.20 3.75
CA GLU A 87 -7.25 5.14 3.76
C GLU A 87 -6.95 4.06 2.73
N GLU A 88 -7.71 2.97 2.79
CA GLU A 88 -7.57 1.88 1.82
C GLU A 88 -8.17 2.26 0.46
N ILE A 89 -7.39 2.03 -0.59
CA ILE A 89 -7.82 2.17 -1.98
C ILE A 89 -8.51 0.87 -2.40
N GLN A 90 -9.84 0.89 -2.39
CA GLN A 90 -10.68 -0.26 -2.75
C GLN A 90 -10.76 -0.47 -4.26
N ASP A 91 -10.81 0.62 -5.03
CA ASP A 91 -10.97 0.59 -6.49
C ASP A 91 -9.64 0.94 -7.20
N MET A 92 -9.07 -0.07 -7.87
CA MET A 92 -7.83 0.08 -8.63
C MET A 92 -8.02 0.84 -9.95
N ASP A 93 -9.22 0.84 -10.51
CA ASP A 93 -9.54 1.61 -11.72
C ASP A 93 -9.63 3.10 -11.40
N ASP A 94 -10.20 3.47 -10.24
CA ASP A 94 -10.18 4.85 -9.72
C ASP A 94 -8.74 5.35 -9.56
N LEU A 95 -7.87 4.54 -8.94
CA LEU A 95 -6.45 4.85 -8.80
C LEU A 95 -5.77 5.05 -10.16
N LYS A 96 -6.07 4.17 -11.12
CA LYS A 96 -5.50 4.24 -12.46
C LYS A 96 -5.98 5.48 -13.22
N MET A 97 -7.24 5.87 -13.06
CA MET A 97 -7.78 7.11 -13.63
C MET A 97 -7.09 8.33 -13.02
N PHE A 98 -6.97 8.38 -11.69
CA PHE A 98 -6.24 9.45 -11.00
C PHE A 98 -4.81 9.60 -11.52
N LEU A 99 -4.05 8.51 -11.64
CA LEU A 99 -2.67 8.55 -12.15
C LEU A 99 -2.59 9.02 -13.61
N LYS A 100 -3.56 8.64 -14.45
CA LYS A 100 -3.66 9.14 -15.83
C LYS A 100 -3.92 10.64 -15.87
N ASP A 101 -4.78 11.15 -15.00
CA ASP A 101 -5.08 12.57 -14.96
C ASP A 101 -3.89 13.37 -14.41
N LYS A 102 -3.16 12.85 -13.41
CA LYS A 102 -1.89 13.43 -12.96
C LYS A 102 -0.82 13.43 -14.04
N LEU A 103 -0.73 12.39 -14.87
CA LEU A 103 0.17 12.39 -16.03
C LEU A 103 -0.20 13.46 -17.06
N LYS A 104 -1.51 13.66 -17.32
CA LYS A 104 -1.99 14.73 -18.22
C LYS A 104 -1.65 16.11 -17.66
N GLU A 105 -1.85 16.34 -16.36
CA GLU A 105 -1.46 17.58 -15.68
C GLU A 105 0.04 17.85 -15.82
N TYR A 106 0.87 16.84 -15.54
CA TYR A 106 2.32 16.93 -15.72
C TYR A 106 2.69 17.33 -17.14
N ASN A 107 2.13 16.66 -18.15
CA ASN A 107 2.42 16.94 -19.57
C ASN A 107 1.94 18.31 -20.04
N LYS A 108 1.00 18.95 -19.33
CA LYS A 108 0.57 20.34 -19.60
C LYS A 108 1.47 21.38 -18.96
N THR A 109 2.36 20.98 -18.04
CA THR A 109 3.23 21.91 -17.31
C THR A 109 4.36 22.39 -18.21
N SER A 110 4.40 23.70 -18.48
CA SER A 110 5.44 24.33 -19.29
C SER A 110 6.85 24.05 -18.75
N GLY A 111 7.77 23.66 -19.63
CA GLY A 111 9.16 23.33 -19.26
C GLY A 111 9.40 21.89 -18.82
N SER A 112 8.34 21.06 -18.72
CA SER A 112 8.49 19.62 -18.48
C SER A 112 8.59 18.85 -19.79
N ALA A 113 9.48 17.85 -19.85
CA ALA A 113 9.56 16.95 -21.00
C ALA A 113 8.35 16.00 -20.98
N PRO A 114 7.56 15.89 -22.06
CA PRO A 114 6.35 15.08 -22.06
C PRO A 114 6.68 13.59 -21.84
N MET A 115 5.88 12.94 -20.99
CA MET A 115 5.99 11.52 -20.67
C MET A 115 4.79 10.73 -21.21
N ASN A 116 5.04 9.54 -21.75
CA ASN A 116 4.00 8.61 -22.18
C ASN A 116 4.05 7.33 -21.33
N LEU A 117 3.56 7.42 -20.09
CA LEU A 117 3.55 6.29 -19.16
C LEU A 117 2.29 5.45 -19.31
N VAL A 118 2.46 4.13 -19.23
CA VAL A 118 1.36 3.17 -19.17
C VAL A 118 1.29 2.56 -17.76
N PHE A 119 0.14 2.70 -17.10
CA PHE A 119 -0.07 2.25 -15.74
C PHE A 119 -0.55 0.79 -15.69
N PHE A 120 0.40 -0.13 -15.77
CA PHE A 120 0.18 -1.54 -15.40
C PHE A 120 0.26 -1.72 -13.88
N GLN A 121 -0.16 -2.87 -13.38
CA GLN A 121 -0.26 -3.12 -11.95
C GLN A 121 1.06 -2.86 -11.19
N ASP A 122 2.20 -3.29 -11.73
CA ASP A 122 3.49 -3.09 -11.07
C ASP A 122 3.92 -1.62 -11.08
N ALA A 123 3.64 -0.88 -12.16
CA ALA A 123 3.86 0.57 -12.20
C ALA A 123 3.06 1.29 -11.09
N ILE A 124 1.79 0.89 -10.90
CA ILE A 124 0.94 1.44 -9.83
C ILE A 124 1.52 1.10 -8.44
N LYS A 125 1.94 -0.15 -8.21
CA LYS A 125 2.60 -0.55 -6.95
C LYS A 125 3.87 0.26 -6.67
N HIS A 126 4.69 0.50 -7.70
CA HIS A 126 5.89 1.32 -7.56
C HIS A 126 5.56 2.78 -7.21
N ILE A 127 4.60 3.38 -7.90
CA ILE A 127 4.19 4.77 -7.63
C ILE A 127 3.61 4.90 -6.23
N THR A 128 2.69 4.02 -5.83
CA THR A 128 2.08 4.04 -4.49
C THR A 128 3.10 3.85 -3.38
N ARG A 129 4.12 3.01 -3.59
CA ARG A 129 5.27 2.89 -2.70
C ARG A 129 6.04 4.21 -2.56
N VAL A 130 6.32 4.89 -3.67
CA VAL A 130 7.02 6.19 -3.65
C VAL A 130 6.17 7.24 -2.95
N LEU A 131 4.87 7.33 -3.27
CA LEU A 131 3.95 8.28 -2.64
C LEU A 131 3.91 8.10 -1.13
N ARG A 132 3.81 6.86 -0.63
CA ARG A 132 3.83 6.58 0.81
C ARG A 132 5.08 7.08 1.52
N VAL A 133 6.24 7.10 0.84
CA VAL A 133 7.51 7.59 1.41
C VAL A 133 7.57 9.12 1.43
N ILE A 134 6.92 9.78 0.47
CA ILE A 134 6.92 11.24 0.33
C ILE A 134 5.85 11.89 1.21
N SER A 135 4.68 11.25 1.35
CA SER A 135 3.64 11.60 2.34
C SER A 135 4.16 11.40 3.76
#